data_AF-M3HTX0-F1
#
_entry.id   AF-M3HTX0-F1
#
_cell.length_a   1.000
_cell.length_b   1.000
_cell.length_c   1.000
_cell.angle_alpha   90.00
_cell.angle_beta   90.00
_cell.angle_gamma   90.00
#
_symmetry.space_group_name_H-M   'P 1'
#
loop_
_entity.id
_entity.type
_entity.pdbx_description
1 polymer ?
#
loop_
_entity_poly.entity_id
_entity_poly.type
_entity_poly.pdbx_seq_one_letter_code
_entity_poly.pdbx_strand_id
1 'polypeptide(L)'
;MDFYVFFQSLFPLRHFLYPGNHLWTEQGFRFSWQIMLVQKNGIASFRVVNQQTGETNVVLPESHLSEIQRIMMSYQPDLILQFAHWVGKNEKERTAQEVSVYADVMVSLNGRKSQILIDPERDLMKVSNSLLNKEWVFSGDEE
;
A
#
# COMPACT_ATOMS: atom_id res chain seq x y z
N MET A 1 -4.21 26.94 -24.26
CA MET A 1 -5.22 27.07 -23.19
C MET A 1 -6.10 25.82 -23.14
N ASP A 2 -6.55 25.32 -24.30
CA ASP A 2 -7.57 24.26 -24.38
C ASP A 2 -7.10 22.89 -23.88
N PHE A 3 -5.86 22.49 -24.21
CA PHE A 3 -5.29 21.23 -23.70
C PHE A 3 -5.20 21.19 -22.18
N TYR A 4 -4.82 22.33 -21.56
CA TYR A 4 -4.70 22.42 -20.11
C TYR A 4 -6.04 22.22 -19.41
N VAL A 5 -7.09 22.89 -19.90
CA VAL A 5 -8.46 22.77 -19.35
C VAL A 5 -9.00 21.35 -19.53
N PHE A 6 -8.77 20.76 -20.71
CA PHE A 6 -9.17 19.39 -21.00
C PHE A 6 -8.47 18.38 -20.07
N PHE A 7 -7.16 18.49 -19.90
CA PHE A 7 -6.38 17.63 -19.00
C PHE A 7 -6.84 17.75 -17.55
N GLN A 8 -6.99 18.98 -17.03
CA GLN A 8 -7.44 19.22 -15.65
C GLN A 8 -8.85 18.68 -15.37
N SER A 9 -9.72 18.63 -16.39
CA SER A 9 -11.08 18.11 -16.27
C SER A 9 -11.13 16.58 -16.32
N LEU A 10 -10.32 15.94 -17.17
CA LEU A 10 -10.34 14.48 -17.37
C LEU A 10 -9.42 13.71 -16.44
N PHE A 11 -8.28 14.27 -16.03
CA PHE A 11 -7.31 13.57 -15.20
C PHE A 11 -7.87 13.08 -13.84
N PRO A 12 -8.79 13.83 -13.17
CA PRO A 12 -9.53 13.34 -12.00
C PRO A 12 -10.34 12.07 -12.28
N LEU A 13 -10.90 11.92 -13.48
CA LEU A 13 -11.76 10.79 -13.86
C LEU A 13 -10.98 9.51 -14.16
N ARG A 14 -9.64 9.53 -14.12
CA ARG A 14 -8.82 8.34 -14.41
C ARG A 14 -9.09 7.16 -13.47
N HIS A 15 -9.69 7.39 -12.31
CA HIS A 15 -10.05 6.31 -11.37
C HIS A 15 -11.02 5.30 -11.99
N PHE A 16 -11.81 5.67 -13.01
CA PHE A 16 -12.67 4.75 -13.75
C PHE A 16 -11.92 3.68 -14.56
N LEU A 17 -10.61 3.86 -14.77
CA LEU A 17 -9.77 2.90 -15.49
C LEU A 17 -9.25 1.77 -14.59
N TYR A 18 -9.48 1.86 -13.28
CA TYR A 18 -9.03 0.86 -12.31
C TYR A 18 -10.20 0.02 -11.81
N PRO A 19 -10.00 -1.29 -11.58
CA PRO A 19 -11.03 -2.15 -11.03
C PRO A 19 -11.28 -1.87 -9.54
N GLY A 20 -12.50 -2.17 -9.10
CA GLY A 20 -12.91 -2.11 -7.69
C GLY A 20 -13.15 -0.69 -7.16
N ASN A 21 -13.30 -0.59 -5.84
CA ASN A 21 -13.52 0.69 -5.18
C ASN A 21 -12.20 1.49 -5.06
N HIS A 22 -12.05 2.54 -5.87
CA HIS A 22 -10.87 3.41 -5.83
C HIS A 22 -10.67 4.14 -4.48
N LEU A 23 -11.73 4.35 -3.69
CA LEU A 23 -11.60 4.87 -2.32
C LEU A 23 -10.88 3.86 -1.43
N TRP A 24 -11.00 2.56 -1.70
CA TRP A 24 -10.32 1.49 -0.98
C TRP A 24 -8.90 1.26 -1.52
N THR A 25 -8.77 0.92 -2.81
CA THR A 25 -7.50 0.53 -3.45
C THR A 25 -6.51 1.69 -3.68
N GLU A 26 -7.01 2.93 -3.58
CA GLU A 26 -6.29 4.18 -3.89
C GLU A 26 -5.77 4.32 -5.33
N GLN A 27 -6.17 3.42 -6.22
CA GLN A 27 -5.77 3.46 -7.62
C GLN A 27 -6.55 4.56 -8.34
N GLY A 28 -5.83 5.54 -8.88
CA GLY A 28 -6.46 6.74 -9.47
C GLY A 28 -7.10 7.70 -8.46
N PHE A 29 -6.99 7.43 -7.14
CA PHE A 29 -7.64 8.23 -6.09
C PHE A 29 -7.07 9.65 -5.97
N ARG A 30 -5.74 9.81 -6.06
CA ARG A 30 -5.11 11.13 -5.99
C ARG A 30 -5.65 12.03 -7.11
N PHE A 31 -6.02 13.27 -6.80
CA PHE A 31 -6.69 14.21 -7.70
C PHE A 31 -8.12 13.83 -8.15
N SER A 32 -8.73 12.75 -7.62
CA SER A 32 -10.17 12.50 -7.80
C SER A 32 -10.99 13.56 -7.07
N TRP A 33 -12.21 13.83 -7.56
CA TRP A 33 -13.14 14.74 -6.87
C TRP A 33 -13.69 14.16 -5.56
N GLN A 34 -13.53 12.85 -5.32
CA GLN A 34 -14.10 12.14 -4.17
C GLN A 34 -13.14 12.04 -2.96
N ILE A 35 -12.00 12.75 -2.97
CA ILE A 35 -10.98 12.66 -1.91
C ILE A 35 -11.52 13.03 -0.53
N MET A 36 -12.49 13.94 -0.44
CA MET A 36 -13.05 14.41 0.84
C MET A 36 -14.12 13.48 1.43
N LEU A 37 -14.45 12.35 0.78
CA LEU A 37 -15.49 11.42 1.21
C LEU A 37 -14.93 10.18 1.94
N VAL A 38 -13.66 10.23 2.33
CA VAL A 38 -12.92 9.07 2.85
C VAL A 38 -12.38 9.33 4.26
N GLN A 39 -12.60 8.37 5.14
CA GLN A 39 -11.89 8.19 6.39
C GLN A 39 -11.36 6.76 6.43
N LYS A 40 -10.04 6.62 6.53
CA LYS A 40 -9.36 5.33 6.65
C LYS A 40 -8.59 5.25 7.94
N ASN A 41 -8.63 4.07 8.55
CA ASN A 41 -7.75 3.70 9.63
C ASN A 41 -7.16 2.33 9.30
N GLY A 42 -5.85 2.18 9.47
CA GLY A 42 -5.14 0.94 9.17
C GLY A 42 -4.24 0.51 10.32
N ILE A 43 -3.94 -0.79 10.33
CA ILE A 43 -2.87 -1.39 11.14
C ILE A 43 -2.03 -2.24 10.19
N ALA A 44 -0.72 -2.13 10.30
CA ALA A 44 0.23 -2.82 9.42
C ALA A 44 1.38 -3.43 10.23
N SER A 45 1.72 -4.68 9.93
CA SER A 45 2.98 -5.31 10.36
C SER A 45 3.69 -5.95 9.18
N PHE A 46 5.01 -6.05 9.25
CA PHE A 46 5.82 -6.55 8.14
C PHE A 46 6.58 -7.80 8.58
N ARG A 47 6.45 -8.89 7.81
CA ARG A 47 7.22 -10.12 7.99
C ARG A 47 8.39 -10.12 7.02
N VAL A 48 9.60 -10.17 7.56
CA VAL A 48 10.84 -10.27 6.79
C VAL A 48 11.33 -11.71 6.90
N VAL A 49 11.50 -12.36 5.75
CA VAL A 49 11.94 -13.76 5.66
C VAL A 49 13.30 -13.80 5.00
N ASN A 50 14.28 -14.37 5.70
CA ASN A 50 15.60 -14.61 5.14
C ASN A 50 15.56 -15.77 4.15
N GLN A 51 16.00 -15.54 2.91
CA GLN A 51 15.91 -16.57 1.87
C GLN A 51 16.95 -17.69 2.02
N GLN A 52 18.01 -17.48 2.80
CA GLN A 52 19.05 -18.48 3.03
C GLN A 52 18.79 -19.31 4.28
N THR A 53 18.42 -18.67 5.40
CA THR A 53 18.24 -19.34 6.69
C THR A 53 16.79 -19.76 6.96
N GLY A 54 15.82 -19.17 6.26
CA GLY A 54 14.40 -19.35 6.53
C GLY A 54 13.90 -18.63 7.78
N GLU A 55 14.78 -17.89 8.48
CA GLU A 55 14.41 -17.13 9.66
C GLU A 55 13.41 -16.03 9.31
N THR A 56 12.37 -15.89 10.13
CA THR A 56 11.32 -14.89 9.97
C THR A 56 11.35 -13.92 11.13
N ASN A 57 11.44 -12.63 10.83
CA ASN A 57 11.39 -11.54 11.79
C ASN A 57 10.19 -10.64 11.50
N VAL A 58 9.55 -10.13 12.55
CA VAL A 58 8.45 -9.17 12.43
C VAL A 58 8.97 -7.76 12.70
N VAL A 59 8.71 -6.84 11.78
CA VAL A 59 9.03 -5.42 11.89
C VAL A 59 7.75 -4.65 12.09
N LEU A 60 7.71 -3.88 13.18
CA LEU A 60 6.62 -2.97 13.50
C LEU A 60 6.95 -1.55 12.98
N PRO A 61 6.07 -0.90 12.22
CA PRO A 61 6.31 0.46 11.73
C PRO A 61 6.57 1.49 12.83
N GLU A 62 5.98 1.30 14.02
CA GLU A 62 6.13 2.15 15.20
C GLU A 62 7.59 2.34 15.64
N SER A 63 8.48 1.38 15.37
CA SER A 63 9.90 1.48 15.75
C SER A 63 10.73 2.31 14.79
N HIS A 64 10.18 2.71 13.64
CA HIS A 64 10.93 3.38 12.56
C HIS A 64 10.27 4.66 12.04
N LEU A 65 8.95 4.77 12.15
CA LEU A 65 8.19 5.87 11.59
C LEU A 65 7.63 6.78 12.71
N SER A 66 7.60 8.08 12.43
CA SER A 66 6.78 8.99 13.22
C SER A 66 5.30 8.60 13.16
N GLU A 67 4.52 9.05 14.14
CA GLU A 67 3.09 8.73 14.23
C GLU A 67 2.33 9.05 12.93
N ILE A 68 2.56 10.23 12.34
CA ILE A 68 1.90 10.65 11.10
C ILE A 68 2.30 9.73 9.93
N GLN A 69 3.60 9.45 9.76
CA GLN A 69 4.07 8.56 8.70
C GLN A 69 3.50 7.16 8.84
N ARG A 70 3.44 6.64 10.07
CA ARG A 70 2.86 5.35 10.40
C ARG A 70 1.38 5.29 10.06
N ILE A 71 0.60 6.28 10.48
CA ILE A 71 -0.85 6.35 10.18
C ILE A 71 -1.06 6.39 8.67
N MET A 72 -0.38 7.29 7.96
CA MET A 72 -0.51 7.42 6.52
C MET A 72 -0.10 6.13 5.79
N MET A 73 1.00 5.51 6.21
CA MET A 73 1.48 4.27 5.61
C MET A 73 0.51 3.11 5.84
N SER A 74 -0.14 3.03 7.00
CA SER A 74 -0.98 1.88 7.38
C SER A 74 -2.15 1.56 6.44
N TYR A 75 -2.53 2.46 5.53
CA TYR A 75 -3.64 2.25 4.60
C TYR A 75 -3.36 2.69 3.16
N GLN A 76 -2.20 3.26 2.86
CA GLN A 76 -1.83 3.71 1.51
C GLN A 76 -0.91 2.68 0.85
N PRO A 77 -1.35 1.95 -0.20
CA PRO A 77 -0.55 0.88 -0.80
C PRO A 77 0.85 1.33 -1.25
N ASP A 78 0.99 2.53 -1.82
CA ASP A 78 2.31 3.01 -2.25
C ASP A 78 3.28 3.24 -1.09
N LEU A 79 2.79 3.73 0.06
CA LEU A 79 3.61 3.90 1.25
C LEU A 79 3.94 2.57 1.92
N ILE A 80 3.01 1.60 1.90
CA ILE A 80 3.24 0.23 2.37
C ILE A 80 4.37 -0.40 1.56
N LEU A 81 4.29 -0.30 0.23
CA LEU A 81 5.31 -0.82 -0.67
C LEU A 81 6.67 -0.13 -0.46
N GLN A 82 6.66 1.20 -0.31
CA GLN A 82 7.87 1.96 -0.03
C GLN A 82 8.53 1.53 1.28
N PHE A 83 7.74 1.35 2.34
CA PHE A 83 8.25 0.90 3.63
C PHE A 83 8.76 -0.54 3.56
N ALA A 84 8.07 -1.45 2.85
CA ALA A 84 8.53 -2.81 2.64
C ALA A 84 9.91 -2.86 1.94
N HIS A 85 10.10 -2.06 0.89
CA HIS A 85 11.40 -1.93 0.21
C HIS A 85 12.48 -1.36 1.12
N TRP A 86 12.15 -0.37 1.93
CA TRP A 86 13.08 0.20 2.90
C TRP A 86 13.52 -0.84 3.95
N VAL A 87 12.57 -1.59 4.52
CA VAL A 87 12.84 -2.67 5.48
C VAL A 87 13.74 -3.74 4.85
N GLY A 88 13.37 -4.22 3.66
CA GLY A 88 14.14 -5.26 2.98
C GLY A 88 15.55 -4.81 2.60
N LYS A 89 15.71 -3.54 2.19
CA LYS A 89 17.03 -2.96 1.91
C LYS A 89 17.89 -2.86 3.17
N ASN A 90 17.33 -2.36 4.27
CA ASN A 90 18.07 -2.27 5.54
C ASN A 90 18.51 -3.64 6.05
N GLU A 91 17.64 -4.65 5.98
CA GLU A 91 17.98 -6.01 6.43
C GLU A 91 19.05 -6.65 5.53
N LYS A 92 18.98 -6.44 4.22
CA LYS A 92 20.01 -6.87 3.28
C LYS A 92 21.35 -6.20 3.55
N GLU A 93 21.38 -4.90 3.82
CA GLU A 93 22.60 -4.17 4.17
C GLU A 93 23.21 -4.66 5.49
N ARG A 94 22.37 -5.05 6.47
CA ARG A 94 22.80 -5.56 7.78
C ARG A 94 23.36 -6.98 7.73
N THR A 95 22.74 -7.85 6.94
CA THR A 95 23.02 -9.31 6.95
C THR A 95 23.80 -9.78 5.73
N ALA A 96 23.90 -8.97 4.67
CA ALA A 96 24.38 -9.36 3.34
C ALA A 96 23.59 -10.52 2.71
N GLN A 97 22.35 -10.75 3.15
CA GLN A 97 21.48 -11.84 2.69
C GLN A 97 20.25 -11.28 1.97
N GLU A 98 19.77 -12.04 0.98
CA GLU A 98 18.51 -11.71 0.30
C GLU A 98 17.33 -12.01 1.22
N VAL A 99 16.35 -11.11 1.20
CA VAL A 99 15.15 -11.19 2.04
C VAL A 99 13.89 -10.99 1.20
N SER A 100 12.81 -11.65 1.62
CA SER A 100 11.46 -11.38 1.15
C SER A 100 10.70 -10.62 2.21
N VAL A 101 9.83 -9.69 1.79
CA VAL A 101 9.04 -8.86 2.72
C VAL A 101 7.57 -9.01 2.39
N TYR A 102 6.80 -9.41 3.39
CA TYR A 102 5.34 -9.55 3.33
C TYR A 102 4.70 -8.53 4.27
N ALA A 103 3.52 -8.04 3.93
CA ALA A 103 2.80 -7.08 4.75
C ALA A 103 1.44 -7.63 5.14
N ASP A 104 1.18 -7.63 6.44
CA ASP A 104 -0.13 -7.98 7.01
C ASP A 104 -0.82 -6.65 7.35
N VAL A 105 -1.78 -6.25 6.49
CA VAL A 105 -2.40 -4.92 6.55
C VAL A 105 -3.91 -5.03 6.59
N MET A 106 -4.50 -4.51 7.67
CA MET A 106 -5.94 -4.47 7.90
C MET A 106 -6.41 -3.01 7.90
N VAL A 107 -7.42 -2.70 7.07
CA VAL A 107 -7.95 -1.34 6.93
C VAL A 107 -9.44 -1.31 7.16
N SER A 108 -9.92 -0.27 7.84
CA SER A 108 -11.33 0.10 7.93
C SER A 108 -11.57 1.35 7.11
N LEU A 109 -12.65 1.33 6.33
CA LEU A 109 -13.11 2.45 5.50
C LEU A 109 -14.45 2.95 6.04
N ASN A 110 -14.53 4.23 6.41
CA ASN A 110 -15.76 4.91 6.85
C ASN A 110 -16.52 4.16 7.96
N GLY A 111 -15.79 3.56 8.91
CA GLY A 111 -16.37 2.86 10.06
C GLY A 111 -16.81 1.42 9.79
N ARG A 112 -16.60 0.88 8.59
CA ARG A 112 -16.85 -0.53 8.26
C ARG A 112 -15.89 -1.45 9.01
N LYS A 113 -16.22 -2.75 9.09
CA LYS A 113 -15.33 -3.77 9.65
C LYS A 113 -14.00 -3.80 8.88
N SER A 114 -12.89 -3.98 9.60
CA SER A 114 -11.58 -4.04 8.96
C SER A 114 -11.46 -5.26 8.04
N GLN A 115 -10.91 -5.05 6.85
CA GLN A 115 -10.61 -6.08 5.85
C GLN A 115 -9.13 -6.02 5.46
N ILE A 116 -8.63 -7.13 4.90
CA ILE A 116 -7.27 -7.21 4.38
C ILE A 116 -7.13 -6.30 3.17
N LEU A 117 -6.13 -5.42 3.18
CA LEU A 117 -5.86 -4.51 2.06
C LEU A 117 -4.82 -5.10 1.10
N ILE A 118 -3.78 -5.74 1.63
CA ILE A 118 -2.61 -6.22 0.88
C ILE A 118 -2.58 -7.74 0.93
N ASP A 119 -2.28 -8.38 -0.19
CA ASP A 119 -2.07 -9.83 -0.26
C ASP A 119 -0.92 -10.25 0.69
N PRO A 120 -1.21 -10.98 1.78
CA PRO A 120 -0.22 -11.36 2.78
C PRO A 120 0.77 -12.42 2.28
N GLU A 121 0.50 -13.06 1.14
CA GLU A 121 1.38 -14.04 0.51
C GLU A 121 2.24 -13.42 -0.60
N ARG A 122 2.03 -12.14 -0.93
CA ARG A 122 2.82 -11.44 -1.94
C ARG A 122 4.13 -10.90 -1.36
N ASP A 123 5.23 -11.35 -1.94
CA ASP A 123 6.55 -10.76 -1.68
C ASP A 123 6.66 -9.37 -2.31
N LEU A 124 6.57 -8.33 -1.46
CA LEU A 124 6.60 -6.93 -1.87
C LEU A 124 7.97 -6.51 -2.41
N MET A 125 9.06 -7.24 -2.10
CA MET A 125 10.37 -6.97 -2.70
C MET A 125 10.40 -7.22 -4.22
N LYS A 126 9.46 -8.03 -4.73
CA LYS A 126 9.30 -8.32 -6.17
C LYS A 126 8.29 -7.41 -6.86
N VAL A 127 7.66 -6.50 -6.11
CA VAL A 127 6.66 -5.57 -6.62
C VAL A 127 7.31 -4.23 -6.92
N SER A 128 7.05 -3.67 -8.10
CA SER A 128 7.46 -2.31 -8.46
C SER A 128 6.28 -1.34 -8.36
N ASN A 129 6.58 -0.09 -7.98
CA ASN A 129 5.56 0.96 -7.98
C ASN A 129 5.29 1.40 -9.43
N SER A 130 4.03 1.34 -9.86
CA SER A 130 3.62 1.78 -11.18
C SER A 130 2.20 2.35 -11.17
N LEU A 131 1.81 3.00 -12.27
CA LEU A 131 0.43 3.46 -12.49
C LEU A 131 -0.48 2.35 -13.01
N LEU A 132 0.02 1.14 -13.23
CA LEU A 132 -0.78 0.00 -13.67
C LEU A 132 -1.63 -0.53 -12.50
N ASN A 133 -2.59 -1.40 -12.83
CA ASN A 133 -3.40 -2.07 -11.83
C ASN A 133 -2.51 -2.87 -10.85
N LYS A 134 -2.75 -2.70 -9.55
CA LYS A 134 -2.02 -3.39 -8.48
C LYS A 134 -2.77 -4.67 -8.09
N GLU A 135 -2.34 -5.80 -8.66
CA GLU A 135 -2.93 -7.12 -8.39
C GLU A 135 -2.77 -7.59 -6.93
N TRP A 136 -1.82 -7.01 -6.20
CA TRP A 136 -1.50 -7.33 -4.80
C TRP A 136 -2.30 -6.48 -3.78
N VAL A 137 -3.22 -5.64 -4.26
CA VAL A 137 -4.13 -4.84 -3.43
C VAL A 137 -5.55 -5.39 -3.62
N PHE A 138 -6.16 -5.91 -2.56
CA PHE A 138 -7.51 -6.44 -2.63
C PHE A 138 -8.55 -5.33 -2.77
N SER A 139 -9.70 -5.64 -3.39
CA SER A 139 -10.76 -4.66 -3.68
C SER A 139 -11.62 -4.30 -2.48
N GLY A 140 -11.60 -5.08 -1.40
CA GLY A 140 -12.38 -4.82 -0.17
C GLY A 140 -13.87 -5.14 -0.30
N ASP A 141 -14.29 -5.74 -1.42
CA ASP A 141 -15.70 -6.06 -1.70
C ASP A 141 -16.06 -7.53 -1.43
N GLU A 142 -15.16 -8.30 -0.80
CA GLU A 142 -15.46 -9.67 -0.34
C GLU A 142 -16.29 -9.60 0.96
N GLU A 143 -17.60 -9.48 0.77
CA GLU A 143 -18.64 -9.97 1.69
C GLU A 143 -19.39 -11.14 1.06
#